data_AF-A0A2C9VQ29-F1
#
_entry.id   AF-A0A2C9VQ29-F1
#
_cell.length_a   1.000
_cell.length_b   1.000
_cell.length_c   1.000
_cell.angle_alpha   90.00
_cell.angle_beta   90.00
_cell.angle_gamma   90.00
#
_symmetry.space_group_name_H-M   'P 1'
#
loop_
_entity.id
_entity.type
_entity.pdbx_description
1 polymer ?
#
loop_
_entity_poly.entity_id
_entity_poly.type
_entity_poly.pdbx_seq_one_letter_code
_entity_poly.pdbx_strand_id
1 'polypeptide(L)'
;MEDPSSKEEISRVLKVLEALRQASHDLQAHPTPKSADPDSPAIKALLELETESDTILSKDPHLSTLSQHLTSLRTLVDTLQKSRGYSLKNFLTRRVSTHSISRVAGSIESEIQAWIDRESIDNLTTLLKETVQNEDELVGLLTQFEKRLSQGFNRELQDLVLKSKILLLLEKIICDPNCSKRIREQCSFVVAALFQFNKDVFVGQVLMGPLIHALVSMASWKSMKVLCTLIKLIKSPLVDEIESNGQIPKIINFLDYKDLQLLVQTMDCILEIGYSGRKEAIEAMLREGLIKKLVDLQRSELGGDLIDMGRFDEKETNKEDSNQRKKEKRESREKRFLESHPFASCVAKFAVQLEVGEGLRQREKRAFKQEILKRVREASVSDAEAATIVAEVLWGSSP
;
A
#
# COMPACT_ATOMS: atom_id res chain seq x y z
N MET A 1 10.34 -30.43 12.79
CA MET A 1 11.05 -30.05 14.03
C MET A 1 12.39 -29.50 13.61
N GLU A 2 12.48 -28.18 13.45
CA GLU A 2 13.76 -27.50 13.26
C GLU A 2 14.53 -27.50 14.58
N ASP A 3 15.83 -27.74 14.50
CA ASP A 3 16.76 -27.78 15.63
C ASP A 3 16.80 -26.40 16.30
N PRO A 4 16.55 -26.24 17.61
CA PRO A 4 16.61 -24.93 18.28
C PRO A 4 17.96 -24.20 18.08
N SER A 5 19.03 -24.94 17.76
CA SER A 5 20.34 -24.38 17.39
C SER A 5 20.30 -23.56 16.10
N SER A 6 19.46 -23.88 15.11
CA SER A 6 19.44 -23.18 13.83
C SER A 6 18.78 -21.80 13.92
N LYS A 7 17.71 -21.65 14.71
CA LYS A 7 17.02 -20.36 14.89
C LYS A 7 17.88 -19.31 15.59
N GLU A 8 18.67 -19.72 16.59
CA GLU A 8 19.61 -18.83 17.26
C GLU A 8 20.76 -18.40 16.33
N GLU A 9 21.28 -19.32 15.51
CA GLU A 9 22.30 -19.00 14.52
C GLU A 9 21.76 -18.01 13.47
N ILE A 10 20.57 -18.25 12.90
CA ILE A 10 19.92 -17.34 11.94
C ILE A 10 19.71 -15.94 12.54
N SER A 11 19.28 -15.86 13.81
CA SER A 11 19.11 -14.58 14.51
C SER A 11 20.43 -13.82 14.69
N ARG A 12 21.54 -14.54 14.95
CA ARG A 12 22.88 -13.93 15.03
C ARG A 12 23.34 -13.46 13.65
N VAL A 13 23.14 -14.27 12.60
CA VAL A 13 23.47 -13.90 11.21
C VAL A 13 22.72 -12.64 10.81
N LEU A 14 21.41 -12.57 11.07
CA LEU A 14 20.57 -11.40 10.76
C LEU A 14 21.10 -10.12 11.41
N LYS A 15 21.48 -10.15 12.69
CA LYS A 15 22.02 -8.96 13.38
C LYS A 15 23.32 -8.46 12.74
N VAL A 16 24.21 -9.40 12.39
CA VAL A 16 25.49 -9.07 11.74
C VAL A 16 25.23 -8.49 10.34
N LEU A 17 24.33 -9.09 9.58
CA LEU A 17 23.95 -8.61 8.25
C LEU A 17 23.26 -7.25 8.30
N GLU A 18 22.37 -6.98 9.26
CA GLU A 18 21.76 -5.66 9.44
C GLU A 18 22.80 -4.58 9.78
N ALA A 19 23.76 -4.91 10.63
CA ALA A 19 24.87 -4.00 10.95
C ALA A 19 25.76 -3.72 9.73
N LEU A 20 26.08 -4.75 8.94
CA LEU A 20 26.80 -4.61 7.68
C LEU A 20 26.00 -3.76 6.67
N ARG A 21 24.69 -4.00 6.55
CA ARG A 21 23.80 -3.24 5.66
C ARG A 21 23.81 -1.76 6.01
N GLN A 22 23.65 -1.44 7.30
CA GLN A 22 23.63 -0.05 7.77
C GLN A 22 24.98 0.64 7.54
N ALA A 23 26.09 -0.02 7.88
CA ALA A 23 27.43 0.54 7.65
C ALA A 23 27.71 0.77 6.14
N SER A 24 27.20 -0.12 5.29
CA SER A 24 27.30 -0.01 3.84
C SER A 24 26.47 1.15 3.27
N HIS A 25 25.23 1.30 3.75
CA HIS A 25 24.34 2.40 3.40
C HIS A 25 24.95 3.75 3.78
N ASP A 26 25.52 3.87 4.98
CA ASP A 26 26.14 5.12 5.45
C ASP A 26 27.37 5.51 4.59
N LEU A 27 28.10 4.51 4.10
CA LEU A 27 29.22 4.70 3.18
C LEU A 27 28.75 5.15 1.78
N GLN A 28 27.53 4.77 1.37
CA GLN A 28 26.92 5.19 0.12
C GLN A 28 26.31 6.60 0.20
N ALA A 29 25.60 6.92 1.28
CA ALA A 29 24.87 8.17 1.47
C ALA A 29 25.79 9.41 1.59
N HIS A 30 27.04 9.19 2.01
CA HIS A 30 28.04 10.24 2.14
C HIS A 30 29.30 9.88 1.35
N PRO A 31 29.35 10.03 0.01
CA PRO A 31 30.56 9.80 -0.77
C PRO A 31 31.41 11.07 -0.77
N THR A 32 32.06 11.39 0.35
CA THR A 32 32.99 12.51 0.46
C THR A 32 34.43 11.99 0.57
N PRO A 33 35.45 12.80 0.22
CA PRO A 33 36.84 12.43 0.44
C PRO A 33 37.20 12.14 1.91
N LYS A 34 36.38 12.60 2.87
CA LYS A 34 36.55 12.38 4.31
C LYS A 34 35.83 11.13 4.84
N SER A 35 34.75 10.70 4.21
CA SER A 35 34.03 9.46 4.57
C SER A 35 34.61 8.22 3.89
N ALA A 36 35.38 8.41 2.81
CA ALA A 36 36.27 7.41 2.23
C ALA A 36 37.70 7.48 2.80
N ASP A 37 37.91 8.21 3.91
CA ASP A 37 39.14 8.04 4.68
C ASP A 37 39.13 6.59 5.19
N PRO A 38 40.21 5.81 5.01
CA PRO A 38 40.30 4.43 5.51
C PRO A 38 40.13 4.34 7.03
N ASP A 39 40.19 5.47 7.73
CA ASP A 39 39.90 5.60 9.15
C ASP A 39 38.43 5.91 9.47
N SER A 40 37.53 5.94 8.47
CA SER A 40 36.12 6.21 8.69
C SER A 40 35.45 5.10 9.50
N PRO A 41 34.53 5.46 10.42
CA PRO A 41 33.88 4.49 11.31
C PRO A 41 33.09 3.42 10.54
N ALA A 42 32.51 3.76 9.38
CA ALA A 42 31.78 2.82 8.54
C ALA A 42 32.70 1.77 7.90
N ILE A 43 33.89 2.15 7.42
CA ILE A 43 34.86 1.20 6.84
C ILE A 43 35.44 0.28 7.92
N LYS A 44 35.74 0.81 9.11
CA LYS A 44 36.20 0.00 10.24
C LYS A 44 35.15 -0.99 10.70
N ALA A 45 33.89 -0.55 10.85
CA ALA A 45 32.79 -1.43 11.19
C ALA A 45 32.59 -2.55 10.16
N LEU A 46 32.67 -2.25 8.85
CA LEU A 46 32.56 -3.27 7.80
C LEU A 46 33.69 -4.30 7.84
N LEU A 47 34.93 -3.87 8.10
CA LEU A 47 36.08 -4.78 8.18
C LEU A 47 36.10 -5.61 9.47
N GLU A 48 35.67 -5.03 10.60
CA GLU A 48 35.51 -5.77 11.87
C GLU A 48 34.41 -6.83 11.74
N LEU A 49 33.26 -6.45 11.16
CA LEU A 49 32.15 -7.37 10.93
C LEU A 49 32.47 -8.45 9.88
N GLU A 50 33.29 -8.16 8.85
CA GLU A 50 33.81 -9.18 7.92
C GLU A 50 34.59 -10.27 8.69
N THR A 51 35.49 -9.87 9.59
CA THR A 51 36.31 -10.84 10.34
C THR A 51 35.51 -11.69 11.31
N GLU A 52 34.43 -11.15 11.89
CA GLU A 52 33.51 -11.93 12.74
C GLU A 52 32.60 -12.86 11.92
N SER A 53 32.29 -12.46 10.68
CA SER A 53 31.31 -13.14 9.84
C SER A 53 31.90 -14.14 8.85
N ASP A 54 33.20 -14.14 8.57
CA ASP A 54 33.85 -15.04 7.60
C ASP A 54 33.54 -16.53 7.85
N THR A 55 33.39 -16.94 9.11
CA THR A 55 33.01 -18.32 9.48
C THR A 55 31.53 -18.64 9.26
N ILE A 56 30.68 -17.61 9.17
CA ILE A 56 29.23 -17.68 8.98
C ILE A 56 28.89 -17.54 7.49
N LEU A 57 29.51 -16.58 6.81
CA LEU A 57 29.32 -16.29 5.38
C LEU A 57 29.82 -17.43 4.47
N SER A 58 30.84 -18.16 4.90
CA SER A 58 31.40 -19.28 4.13
C SER A 58 30.55 -20.55 4.15
N LYS A 59 29.60 -20.66 5.08
CA LYS A 59 28.71 -21.84 5.20
C LYS A 59 27.50 -21.79 4.29
N ASP A 60 27.01 -20.59 3.94
CA ASP A 60 25.87 -20.41 3.06
C ASP A 60 26.32 -20.14 1.61
N PRO A 61 25.97 -21.00 0.63
CA PRO A 61 26.27 -20.78 -0.78
C PRO A 61 25.81 -19.41 -1.29
N HIS A 62 24.73 -18.88 -0.74
CA HIS A 62 24.14 -17.61 -1.13
C HIS A 62 24.90 -16.38 -0.61
N LEU A 63 25.83 -16.55 0.33
CA LEU A 63 26.66 -15.47 0.89
C LEU A 63 28.07 -15.43 0.30
N SER A 64 28.39 -16.34 -0.63
CA SER A 64 29.69 -16.39 -1.31
C SER A 64 30.00 -15.11 -2.11
N THR A 65 29.00 -14.53 -2.78
CA THR A 65 29.10 -13.24 -3.48
C THR A 65 29.39 -12.10 -2.51
N LEU A 66 28.76 -12.11 -1.32
CA LEU A 66 28.99 -11.11 -0.28
C LEU A 66 30.44 -11.14 0.21
N SER A 67 30.99 -12.33 0.45
CA SER A 67 32.40 -12.50 0.84
C SER A 67 33.35 -11.94 -0.23
N GLN A 68 33.05 -12.16 -1.52
CA GLN A 68 33.83 -11.56 -2.61
C GLN A 68 33.77 -10.03 -2.63
N HIS A 69 32.59 -9.45 -2.35
CA HIS A 69 32.44 -8.00 -2.25
C HIS A 69 33.19 -7.41 -1.05
N LEU A 70 33.17 -8.07 0.11
CA LEU A 70 33.92 -7.65 1.31
C LEU A 70 35.44 -7.72 1.08
N THR A 71 35.92 -8.81 0.47
CA THR A 71 37.32 -8.93 0.07
C THR A 71 37.71 -7.81 -0.91
N SER A 72 36.84 -7.52 -1.89
CA SER A 72 37.04 -6.44 -2.85
C SER A 72 37.09 -5.06 -2.17
N LEU A 73 36.20 -4.81 -1.21
CA LEU A 73 36.21 -3.60 -0.39
C LEU A 73 37.54 -3.44 0.35
N ARG A 74 38.02 -4.51 1.00
CA ARG A 74 39.32 -4.53 1.69
C ARG A 74 40.48 -4.16 0.78
N THR A 75 40.56 -4.77 -0.42
CA THR A 75 41.61 -4.43 -1.39
C THR A 75 41.56 -2.98 -1.87
N LEU A 76 40.37 -2.41 -2.01
CA LEU A 76 40.18 -1.01 -2.40
C LEU A 76 40.60 -0.05 -1.30
N VAL A 77 40.29 -0.38 -0.04
CA VAL A 77 40.71 0.38 1.14
C VAL A 77 42.24 0.36 1.29
N ASP A 78 42.88 -0.80 1.15
CA ASP A 78 44.34 -0.94 1.18
C ASP A 78 45.02 -0.13 0.07
N THR A 79 44.43 -0.12 -1.13
CA THR A 79 44.93 0.68 -2.26
C THR A 79 44.80 2.18 -2.00
N LEU A 80 43.72 2.59 -1.34
CA LEU A 80 43.48 3.97 -0.96
C LEU A 80 44.44 4.42 0.16
N GLN A 81 44.77 3.55 1.12
CA GLN A 81 45.82 3.79 2.13
C GLN A 81 47.20 3.97 1.49
N LYS A 82 47.57 3.11 0.54
CA LYS A 82 48.88 3.16 -0.16
C LYS A 82 49.05 4.38 -1.06
N SER A 83 47.96 5.04 -1.46
CA SER A 83 47.96 6.21 -2.35
C SER A 83 47.90 7.58 -1.61
N ARG A 84 48.32 7.63 -0.33
CA ARG A 84 48.34 8.85 0.51
C ARG A 84 49.36 9.95 0.10
N GLY A 85 50.19 9.76 -0.93
CA GLY A 85 51.13 10.80 -1.42
C GLY A 85 50.50 11.93 -2.27
N TYR A 86 51.18 13.07 -2.43
CA TYR A 86 50.68 14.31 -3.06
C TYR A 86 50.74 14.38 -4.60
N SER A 87 50.84 13.26 -5.32
CA SER A 87 50.92 13.29 -6.78
C SER A 87 49.55 13.40 -7.46
N LEU A 88 49.48 13.98 -8.65
CA LEU A 88 48.27 14.01 -9.50
C LEU A 88 47.74 12.60 -9.78
N LYS A 89 48.65 11.62 -9.95
CA LYS A 89 48.32 10.20 -10.09
C LYS A 89 47.56 9.71 -8.84
N ASN A 90 48.05 10.03 -7.65
CA ASN A 90 47.43 9.63 -6.39
C ASN A 90 46.06 10.32 -6.17
N PHE A 91 45.91 11.58 -6.60
CA PHE A 91 44.62 12.27 -6.52
C PHE A 91 43.53 11.60 -7.38
N LEU A 92 43.86 11.23 -8.62
CA LEU A 92 42.95 10.48 -9.49
C LEU A 92 42.65 9.09 -8.92
N THR A 93 43.68 8.41 -8.41
CA THR A 93 43.53 7.08 -7.79
C THR A 93 42.57 7.13 -6.60
N ARG A 94 42.68 8.15 -5.73
CA ARG A 94 41.74 8.33 -4.60
C ARG A 94 40.31 8.54 -5.04
N ARG A 95 40.05 9.39 -6.04
CA ARG A 95 38.67 9.62 -6.51
C ARG A 95 38.04 8.37 -7.12
N VAL A 96 38.81 7.64 -7.93
CA VAL A 96 38.37 6.37 -8.52
C VAL A 96 38.10 5.34 -7.43
N SER A 97 39.03 5.21 -6.46
CA SER A 97 38.89 4.30 -5.33
C SER A 97 37.70 4.66 -4.42
N THR A 98 37.44 5.93 -4.15
CA THR A 98 36.24 6.37 -3.38
C THR A 98 34.95 6.01 -4.10
N HIS A 99 34.88 6.23 -5.41
CA HIS A 99 33.71 5.86 -6.20
C HIS A 99 33.52 4.34 -6.27
N SER A 100 34.61 3.57 -6.42
CA SER A 100 34.53 2.11 -6.42
C SER A 100 34.17 1.54 -5.05
N ILE A 101 34.63 2.17 -3.94
CA ILE A 101 34.23 1.80 -2.57
C ILE A 101 32.73 2.01 -2.39
N SER A 102 32.21 3.18 -2.76
CA SER A 102 30.76 3.47 -2.70
C SER A 102 29.95 2.49 -3.57
N ARG A 103 30.48 2.11 -4.75
CA ARG A 103 29.85 1.11 -5.62
C ARG A 103 29.83 -0.28 -4.98
N VAL A 104 30.95 -0.74 -4.43
CA VAL A 104 31.05 -2.05 -3.76
C VAL A 104 30.18 -2.08 -2.51
N ALA A 105 30.11 -0.98 -1.76
CA ALA A 105 29.18 -0.83 -0.64
C ALA A 105 27.72 -0.97 -1.10
N GLY A 106 27.33 -0.34 -2.21
CA GLY A 106 26.00 -0.55 -2.80
C GLY A 106 25.73 -2.02 -3.16
N SER A 107 26.73 -2.74 -3.68
CA SER A 107 26.61 -4.18 -3.98
C SER A 107 26.54 -5.07 -2.73
N ILE A 108 27.26 -4.70 -1.67
CA ILE A 108 27.17 -5.37 -0.36
C ILE A 108 25.77 -5.21 0.21
N GLU A 109 25.25 -3.97 0.22
CA GLU A 109 23.92 -3.66 0.73
C GLU A 109 22.82 -4.42 -0.02
N SER A 110 22.90 -4.47 -1.36
CA SER A 110 21.92 -5.20 -2.18
C SER A 110 21.97 -6.70 -1.93
N GLU A 111 23.17 -7.30 -1.82
CA GLU A 111 23.32 -8.74 -1.58
C GLU A 111 22.77 -9.13 -0.20
N ILE A 112 23.07 -8.32 0.82
CA ILE A 112 22.52 -8.50 2.16
C ILE A 112 20.99 -8.42 2.14
N GLN A 113 20.43 -7.41 1.46
CA GLN A 113 18.98 -7.28 1.37
C GLN A 113 18.33 -8.45 0.63
N ALA A 114 18.95 -8.94 -0.44
CA ALA A 114 18.47 -10.11 -1.18
C ALA A 114 18.48 -11.39 -0.33
N TRP A 115 19.49 -11.55 0.53
CA TRP A 115 19.54 -12.64 1.50
C TRP A 115 18.43 -12.52 2.55
N ILE A 116 18.26 -11.34 3.16
CA ILE A 116 17.21 -11.07 4.14
C ILE A 116 15.82 -11.33 3.52
N ASP A 117 15.61 -10.88 2.28
CA ASP A 117 14.36 -11.07 1.54
C ASP A 117 14.07 -12.57 1.30
N ARG A 118 15.09 -13.36 0.94
CA ARG A 118 14.97 -14.81 0.76
C ARG A 118 14.58 -15.50 2.06
N GLU A 119 15.34 -15.26 3.12
CA GLU A 119 15.10 -15.85 4.44
C GLU A 119 13.72 -15.46 4.99
N SER A 120 13.32 -14.20 4.82
CA SER A 120 12.00 -13.71 5.23
C SER A 120 10.86 -14.40 4.48
N ILE A 121 10.99 -14.56 3.15
CA ILE A 121 9.97 -15.23 2.33
C ILE A 121 9.92 -16.72 2.64
N ASP A 122 11.05 -17.39 2.84
CA ASP A 122 11.10 -18.82 3.14
C ASP A 122 10.48 -19.11 4.52
N ASN A 123 10.83 -18.33 5.55
CA ASN A 123 10.22 -18.42 6.87
C ASN A 123 8.69 -18.18 6.82
N LEU A 124 8.26 -17.13 6.11
CA LEU A 124 6.84 -16.83 5.93
C LEU A 124 6.11 -17.96 5.18
N THR A 125 6.70 -18.46 4.11
CA THR A 125 6.12 -19.54 3.29
C THR A 125 5.98 -20.84 4.07
N THR A 126 6.94 -21.17 4.92
CA THR A 126 6.90 -22.33 5.82
C THR A 126 5.76 -22.19 6.82
N LEU A 127 5.68 -21.03 7.49
CA LEU A 127 4.64 -20.79 8.49
C LEU A 127 3.22 -20.74 7.89
N LEU A 128 3.07 -20.25 6.66
CA LEU A 128 1.79 -20.25 5.93
C LEU A 128 1.33 -21.66 5.50
N LYS A 129 2.26 -22.63 5.39
CA LYS A 129 1.94 -24.02 5.03
C LYS A 129 1.58 -24.86 6.25
N GLU A 130 2.13 -24.53 7.41
CA GLU A 130 1.84 -25.20 8.68
C GLU A 130 0.48 -24.75 9.25
N THR A 131 -0.12 -25.59 10.10
CA THR A 131 -1.28 -25.16 10.89
C THR A 131 -0.85 -24.04 11.83
N VAL A 132 -1.46 -22.86 11.71
CA VAL A 132 -1.08 -21.67 12.48
C VAL A 132 -1.26 -21.93 13.98
N GLN A 133 -0.16 -22.25 14.67
CA GLN A 133 -0.12 -22.42 16.12
C GLN A 133 0.16 -21.09 16.83
N ASN A 134 0.88 -20.17 16.16
CA ASN A 134 1.28 -18.87 16.69
C ASN A 134 0.82 -17.74 15.77
N GLU A 135 -0.36 -17.17 16.05
CA GLU A 135 -0.94 -16.12 15.22
C GLU A 135 -0.12 -14.82 15.25
N ASP A 136 0.45 -14.45 16.40
CA ASP A 136 1.16 -13.17 16.56
C ASP A 136 2.47 -13.14 15.78
N GLU A 137 3.19 -14.27 15.75
CA GLU A 137 4.40 -14.43 14.95
C GLU A 137 4.08 -14.34 13.45
N LEU A 138 3.04 -15.02 12.99
CA LEU A 138 2.61 -14.95 11.59
C LEU A 138 2.17 -13.54 11.19
N VAL A 139 1.38 -12.87 12.02
CA VAL A 139 0.98 -11.47 11.79
C VAL A 139 2.21 -10.57 11.74
N GLY A 140 3.19 -10.76 12.63
CA GLY A 140 4.45 -10.04 12.62
C GLY A 140 5.22 -10.18 11.31
N LEU A 141 5.39 -11.42 10.81
CA LEU A 141 6.06 -11.70 9.54
C LEU A 141 5.30 -11.12 8.35
N LEU A 142 3.97 -11.25 8.32
CA LEU A 142 3.14 -10.67 7.26
C LEU A 142 3.26 -9.13 7.24
N THR A 143 3.28 -8.46 8.39
CA THR A 143 3.46 -7.01 8.46
C THR A 143 4.87 -6.58 8.04
N GLN A 144 5.91 -7.36 8.35
CA GLN A 144 7.26 -7.08 7.86
C GLN A 144 7.34 -7.20 6.34
N PHE A 145 6.73 -8.26 5.79
CA PHE A 145 6.69 -8.48 4.35
C PHE A 145 5.86 -7.42 3.61
N GLU A 146 4.70 -7.02 4.17
CA GLU A 146 3.91 -5.88 3.68
C GLU A 146 4.78 -4.61 3.57
N LYS A 147 5.47 -4.24 4.66
CA LYS A 147 6.37 -3.07 4.69
C LYS A 147 7.47 -3.18 3.65
N ARG A 148 8.05 -4.38 3.49
CA ARG A 148 9.12 -4.63 2.52
C ARG A 148 8.64 -4.42 1.08
N LEU A 149 7.42 -4.86 0.75
CA LEU A 149 6.81 -4.63 -0.57
C LEU A 149 6.52 -3.14 -0.81
N SER A 150 6.10 -2.41 0.22
CA SER A 150 5.81 -0.97 0.13
C SER A 150 7.05 -0.08 -0.08
N GLN A 151 8.27 -0.61 0.07
CA GLN A 151 9.51 0.14 -0.19
C GLN A 151 9.78 0.36 -1.69
N GLY A 152 9.01 -0.28 -2.56
CA GLY A 152 9.11 -0.12 -4.01
C GLY A 152 9.60 -1.37 -4.73
N PHE A 153 9.56 -1.30 -6.05
CA PHE A 153 9.82 -2.45 -6.92
C PHE A 153 11.27 -2.92 -6.86
N ASN A 154 11.47 -4.23 -6.69
CA ASN A 154 12.78 -4.88 -6.76
C ASN A 154 12.67 -6.18 -7.57
N ARG A 155 13.52 -6.34 -8.58
CA ARG A 155 13.46 -7.49 -9.50
C ARG A 155 13.76 -8.83 -8.82
N GLU A 156 14.72 -8.85 -7.90
CA GLU A 156 15.13 -10.07 -7.19
C GLU A 156 14.08 -10.50 -6.19
N LEU A 157 13.50 -9.55 -5.45
CA LEU A 157 12.36 -9.81 -4.59
C LEU A 157 11.17 -10.35 -5.40
N GLN A 158 10.89 -9.78 -6.57
CA GLN A 158 9.82 -10.31 -7.43
C GLN A 158 10.05 -11.76 -7.82
N ASP A 159 11.27 -12.13 -8.21
CA ASP A 159 11.62 -13.50 -8.56
C ASP A 159 11.43 -14.46 -7.38
N LEU A 160 11.82 -14.05 -6.17
CA LEU A 160 11.58 -14.82 -4.93
C LEU A 160 10.09 -14.99 -4.62
N VAL A 161 9.30 -13.92 -4.75
CA VAL A 161 7.83 -13.93 -4.55
C VAL A 161 7.14 -14.90 -5.52
N LEU A 162 7.58 -14.93 -6.78
CA LEU A 162 7.02 -15.82 -7.78
C LEU A 162 7.42 -17.28 -7.56
N LYS A 163 8.69 -17.53 -7.22
CA LYS A 163 9.20 -18.88 -6.94
C LYS A 163 8.55 -19.50 -5.70
N SER A 164 8.34 -18.72 -4.65
CA SER A 164 7.68 -19.17 -3.41
C SER A 164 6.18 -19.42 -3.58
N LYS A 165 5.56 -18.90 -4.65
CA LYS A 165 4.10 -18.96 -4.89
C LYS A 165 3.29 -18.39 -3.73
N ILE A 166 3.83 -17.38 -3.06
CA ILE A 166 3.26 -16.83 -1.82
C ILE A 166 1.83 -16.32 -2.01
N LEU A 167 1.50 -15.74 -3.17
CA LEU A 167 0.13 -15.26 -3.44
C LEU A 167 -0.92 -16.38 -3.36
N LEU A 168 -0.60 -17.58 -3.84
CA LEU A 168 -1.52 -18.74 -3.76
C LEU A 168 -1.73 -19.18 -2.30
N LEU A 169 -0.69 -19.11 -1.47
CA LEU A 169 -0.79 -19.45 -0.05
C LEU A 169 -1.63 -18.42 0.71
N LEU A 170 -1.40 -17.13 0.43
CA LEU A 170 -2.18 -16.03 1.01
C LEU A 170 -3.66 -16.14 0.60
N GLU A 171 -3.95 -16.36 -0.69
CA GLU A 171 -5.31 -16.52 -1.18
C GLU A 171 -6.02 -17.70 -0.50
N LYS A 172 -5.34 -18.85 -0.36
CA LYS A 172 -5.88 -20.02 0.34
C LYS A 172 -6.32 -19.68 1.76
N ILE A 173 -5.49 -18.95 2.51
CA ILE A 173 -5.80 -18.55 3.89
C ILE A 173 -6.93 -17.53 3.93
N ILE A 174 -6.92 -16.52 3.05
CA ILE A 174 -7.99 -15.52 2.97
C ILE A 174 -9.35 -16.18 2.68
N CYS A 175 -9.35 -17.21 1.85
CA CYS A 175 -10.56 -17.93 1.45
C CYS A 175 -11.00 -19.01 2.46
N ASP A 176 -10.17 -19.40 3.42
CA ASP A 176 -10.55 -20.35 4.46
C ASP A 176 -11.36 -19.66 5.57
N PRO A 177 -12.65 -19.96 5.73
CA PRO A 177 -13.46 -19.36 6.79
C PRO A 177 -13.05 -19.82 8.19
N ASN A 178 -12.32 -20.94 8.32
CA ASN A 178 -11.85 -21.45 9.61
C ASN A 178 -10.61 -20.70 10.13
N CYS A 179 -9.88 -20.02 9.24
CA CYS A 179 -8.77 -19.17 9.65
C CYS A 179 -9.29 -17.93 10.40
N SER A 180 -8.52 -17.47 11.39
CA SER A 180 -8.93 -16.30 12.17
C SER A 180 -9.06 -15.05 11.30
N LYS A 181 -10.06 -14.24 11.62
CA LYS A 181 -10.35 -12.99 10.90
C LYS A 181 -9.12 -12.08 10.84
N ARG A 182 -8.34 -12.00 11.93
CA ARG A 182 -7.14 -11.18 12.03
C ARG A 182 -6.06 -11.60 11.02
N ILE A 183 -5.79 -12.89 10.89
CA ILE A 183 -4.80 -13.41 9.93
C ILE A 183 -5.29 -13.15 8.50
N ARG A 184 -6.55 -13.47 8.21
CA ARG A 184 -7.14 -13.25 6.89
C ARG A 184 -7.07 -11.78 6.46
N GLU A 185 -7.35 -10.86 7.38
CA GLU A 185 -7.20 -9.42 7.15
C GLU A 185 -5.74 -9.03 6.85
N GLN A 186 -4.78 -9.55 7.63
CA GLN A 186 -3.37 -9.23 7.42
C GLN A 186 -2.84 -9.81 6.09
N CYS A 187 -3.23 -11.04 5.73
CA CYS A 187 -2.95 -11.61 4.42
C CYS A 187 -3.53 -10.73 3.29
N SER A 188 -4.74 -10.18 3.50
CA SER A 188 -5.38 -9.30 2.51
C SER A 188 -4.59 -8.00 2.30
N PHE A 189 -4.00 -7.43 3.35
CA PHE A 189 -3.09 -6.28 3.20
C PHE A 189 -1.82 -6.62 2.43
N VAL A 190 -1.23 -7.79 2.68
CA VAL A 190 -0.08 -8.27 1.90
C VAL A 190 -0.45 -8.44 0.43
N VAL A 191 -1.64 -8.98 0.12
CA VAL A 191 -2.11 -9.08 -1.27
C VAL A 191 -2.25 -7.70 -1.91
N ALA A 192 -2.81 -6.71 -1.22
CA ALA A 192 -2.86 -5.34 -1.74
C ALA A 192 -1.44 -4.77 -2.00
N ALA A 193 -0.49 -5.02 -1.08
CA ALA A 193 0.90 -4.60 -1.22
C ALA A 193 1.60 -5.27 -2.42
N LEU A 194 1.33 -6.55 -2.69
CA LEU A 194 1.83 -7.26 -3.87
C LEU A 194 1.34 -6.62 -5.18
N PHE A 195 0.08 -6.18 -5.21
CA PHE A 195 -0.47 -5.48 -6.38
C PHE A 195 0.13 -4.08 -6.57
N GLN A 196 0.42 -3.36 -5.49
CA GLN A 196 1.14 -2.09 -5.57
C GLN A 196 2.59 -2.30 -6.03
N PHE A 197 3.20 -3.41 -5.62
CA PHE A 197 4.56 -3.77 -5.98
C PHE A 197 4.69 -4.10 -7.47
N ASN A 198 3.81 -4.94 -8.03
CA ASN A 198 3.71 -5.17 -9.47
C ASN A 198 2.34 -5.74 -9.87
N LYS A 199 1.43 -4.87 -10.32
CA LYS A 199 0.07 -5.28 -10.70
C LYS A 199 0.04 -6.29 -11.84
N ASP A 200 0.86 -6.11 -12.88
CA ASP A 200 0.69 -6.79 -14.17
C ASP A 200 0.94 -8.30 -14.06
N VAL A 201 1.71 -8.71 -13.05
CA VAL A 201 2.01 -10.11 -12.79
C VAL A 201 0.91 -10.82 -12.01
N PHE A 202 0.13 -10.11 -11.19
CA PHE A 202 -0.84 -10.71 -10.27
C PHE A 202 -2.30 -10.55 -10.71
N VAL A 203 -2.61 -9.58 -11.59
CA VAL A 203 -4.00 -9.27 -12.03
C VAL A 203 -4.73 -10.52 -12.51
N GLY A 204 -4.11 -11.34 -13.36
CA GLY A 204 -4.77 -12.54 -13.90
C GLY A 204 -5.19 -13.55 -12.82
N GLN A 205 -4.37 -13.74 -11.78
CA GLN A 205 -4.69 -14.67 -10.70
C GLN A 205 -5.87 -14.20 -9.86
N VAL A 206 -5.94 -12.90 -9.55
CA VAL A 206 -7.04 -12.35 -8.74
C VAL A 206 -8.37 -12.32 -9.49
N LEU A 207 -8.36 -11.98 -10.78
CA LEU A 207 -9.61 -11.91 -11.56
C LEU A 207 -10.27 -13.27 -11.77
N MET A 208 -9.51 -14.37 -11.68
CA MET A 208 -10.05 -15.73 -11.86
C MET A 208 -10.27 -16.45 -10.51
N GLY A 209 -9.95 -15.81 -9.39
CA GLY A 209 -9.87 -16.43 -8.07
C GLY A 209 -11.07 -16.15 -7.16
N PRO A 210 -11.23 -16.92 -6.07
CA PRO A 210 -12.26 -16.70 -5.05
C PRO A 210 -12.02 -15.46 -4.16
N LEU A 211 -10.90 -14.74 -4.35
CA LEU A 211 -10.47 -13.65 -3.48
C LEU A 211 -11.53 -12.57 -3.27
N ILE A 212 -12.21 -12.11 -4.33
CA ILE A 212 -13.22 -11.04 -4.24
C ILE A 212 -14.36 -11.48 -3.32
N HIS A 213 -14.87 -12.69 -3.53
CA HIS A 213 -15.94 -13.25 -2.71
C HIS A 213 -15.50 -13.36 -1.23
N ALA A 214 -14.27 -13.80 -0.98
CA ALA A 214 -13.73 -13.91 0.38
C ALA A 214 -13.62 -12.54 1.07
N LEU A 215 -13.10 -11.52 0.38
CA LEU A 215 -12.95 -10.16 0.91
C LEU A 215 -14.31 -9.53 1.27
N VAL A 216 -15.31 -9.69 0.40
CA VAL A 216 -16.68 -9.20 0.64
C VAL A 216 -17.32 -9.97 1.81
N SER A 217 -17.17 -11.29 1.84
CA SER A 217 -17.78 -12.14 2.89
C SER A 217 -17.22 -11.89 4.30
N MET A 218 -16.00 -11.36 4.42
CA MET A 218 -15.38 -11.04 5.72
C MET A 218 -16.07 -9.91 6.49
N ALA A 219 -16.86 -9.06 5.81
CA ALA A 219 -17.58 -7.92 6.40
C ALA A 219 -16.72 -7.15 7.43
N SER A 220 -15.55 -6.69 6.97
CA SER A 220 -14.57 -5.94 7.77
C SER A 220 -14.18 -4.66 7.04
N TRP A 221 -13.97 -3.58 7.78
CA TRP A 221 -13.45 -2.35 7.19
C TRP A 221 -12.08 -2.58 6.53
N LYS A 222 -11.25 -3.49 7.07
CA LYS A 222 -9.93 -3.81 6.49
C LYS A 222 -10.06 -4.56 5.18
N SER A 223 -10.95 -5.54 5.08
CA SER A 223 -11.18 -6.28 3.83
C SER A 223 -11.81 -5.38 2.77
N MET A 224 -12.72 -4.49 3.18
CA MET A 224 -13.31 -3.47 2.30
C MET A 224 -12.27 -2.46 1.80
N LYS A 225 -11.36 -2.01 2.67
CA LYS A 225 -10.24 -1.14 2.29
C LYS A 225 -9.32 -1.80 1.26
N VAL A 226 -9.04 -3.10 1.44
CA VAL A 226 -8.26 -3.89 0.48
C VAL A 226 -9.00 -3.99 -0.85
N LEU A 227 -10.29 -4.31 -0.84
CA LEU A 227 -11.11 -4.36 -2.06
C LEU A 227 -11.11 -3.03 -2.81
N CYS A 228 -11.32 -1.91 -2.10
CA CYS A 228 -11.23 -0.55 -2.65
C CYS A 228 -9.85 -0.27 -3.27
N THR A 229 -8.78 -0.70 -2.60
CA THR A 229 -7.40 -0.56 -3.12
C THR A 229 -7.20 -1.38 -4.39
N LEU A 230 -7.70 -2.61 -4.45
CA LEU A 230 -7.62 -3.45 -5.64
C LEU A 230 -8.43 -2.85 -6.81
N ILE A 231 -9.60 -2.24 -6.55
CA ILE A 231 -10.39 -1.54 -7.57
C ILE A 231 -9.58 -0.37 -8.15
N LYS A 232 -8.91 0.43 -7.31
CA LYS A 232 -8.05 1.53 -7.76
C LYS A 232 -6.90 1.05 -8.68
N LEU A 233 -6.30 -0.09 -8.36
CA LEU A 233 -5.13 -0.62 -9.07
C LEU A 233 -5.49 -1.32 -10.38
N ILE A 234 -6.58 -2.11 -10.38
CA ILE A 234 -6.99 -2.94 -11.52
C ILE A 234 -8.01 -2.21 -12.40
N LYS A 235 -8.83 -1.33 -11.83
CA LYS A 235 -9.92 -0.57 -12.48
C LYS A 235 -11.06 -1.46 -12.98
N SER A 236 -11.62 -1.13 -14.15
CA SER A 236 -12.83 -1.75 -14.72
C SER A 236 -12.81 -3.29 -14.72
N PRO A 237 -11.71 -4.00 -15.08
CA PRO A 237 -11.70 -5.46 -15.06
C PRO A 237 -12.07 -6.07 -13.70
N LEU A 238 -11.66 -5.45 -12.58
CA LEU A 238 -12.04 -5.94 -11.26
C LEU A 238 -13.50 -5.62 -10.94
N VAL A 239 -13.98 -4.44 -11.34
CA VAL A 239 -15.39 -4.07 -11.14
C VAL A 239 -16.32 -5.00 -11.92
N ASP A 240 -15.93 -5.37 -13.13
CA ASP A 240 -16.66 -6.33 -13.97
C ASP A 240 -16.73 -7.70 -13.28
N GLU A 241 -15.65 -8.14 -12.65
CA GLU A 241 -15.62 -9.40 -11.89
C GLU A 241 -16.44 -9.34 -10.59
N ILE A 242 -16.50 -8.17 -9.93
CA ILE A 242 -17.39 -7.95 -8.76
C ILE A 242 -18.86 -8.04 -9.19
N GLU A 243 -19.20 -7.50 -10.36
CA GLU A 243 -20.55 -7.53 -10.94
C GLU A 243 -20.95 -8.94 -11.38
N SER A 244 -20.09 -9.63 -12.13
CA SER A 244 -20.34 -10.99 -12.65
C SER A 244 -20.57 -12.00 -11.52
N ASN A 245 -19.87 -11.81 -10.39
CA ASN A 245 -20.03 -12.61 -9.18
C ASN A 245 -21.21 -12.17 -8.30
N GLY A 246 -21.97 -11.15 -8.69
CA GLY A 246 -23.13 -10.65 -7.95
C GLY A 246 -22.80 -10.06 -6.58
N GLN A 247 -21.58 -9.52 -6.40
CA GLN A 247 -21.13 -8.98 -5.11
C GLN A 247 -21.56 -7.51 -4.89
N ILE A 248 -21.90 -6.77 -5.95
CA ILE A 248 -22.33 -5.35 -5.84
C ILE A 248 -23.47 -5.16 -4.82
N PRO A 249 -24.57 -5.94 -4.86
CA PRO A 249 -25.62 -5.84 -3.85
C PRO A 249 -25.13 -6.00 -2.41
N LYS A 250 -24.24 -6.97 -2.18
CA LYS A 250 -23.68 -7.22 -0.84
C LYS A 250 -22.84 -6.04 -0.35
N ILE A 251 -22.04 -5.44 -1.23
CA ILE A 251 -21.22 -4.26 -0.91
C ILE A 251 -22.13 -3.10 -0.49
N ILE A 252 -23.20 -2.84 -1.23
CA ILE A 252 -24.16 -1.77 -0.92
C ILE A 252 -24.86 -2.00 0.42
N ASN A 253 -25.20 -3.25 0.73
CA ASN A 253 -25.87 -3.57 2.00
C ASN A 253 -24.98 -3.38 3.23
N PHE A 254 -23.66 -3.21 3.07
CA PHE A 254 -22.81 -2.76 4.18
C PHE A 254 -23.06 -1.32 4.60
N LEU A 255 -23.75 -0.51 3.80
CA LEU A 255 -24.20 0.83 4.22
C LEU A 255 -25.30 0.79 5.30
N ASP A 256 -25.94 -0.36 5.54
CA ASP A 256 -26.94 -0.51 6.61
C ASP A 256 -26.32 -0.98 7.94
N TYR A 257 -25.02 -1.23 7.97
CA TYR A 257 -24.33 -1.70 9.17
C TYR A 257 -24.14 -0.55 10.18
N LYS A 258 -23.84 -0.88 11.44
CA LYS A 258 -23.57 0.12 12.50
C LYS A 258 -22.11 0.52 12.63
N ASP A 259 -21.19 -0.27 12.07
CA ASP A 259 -19.75 -0.02 12.18
C ASP A 259 -19.33 1.13 11.26
N LEU A 260 -19.07 2.29 11.86
CA LEU A 260 -18.66 3.51 11.15
C LEU A 260 -17.46 3.29 10.22
N GLN A 261 -16.45 2.54 10.66
CA GLN A 261 -15.26 2.31 9.83
C GLN A 261 -15.61 1.50 8.59
N LEU A 262 -16.49 0.50 8.74
CA LEU A 262 -17.00 -0.28 7.61
C LEU A 262 -17.83 0.59 6.68
N LEU A 263 -18.76 1.42 7.18
CA LEU A 263 -19.57 2.32 6.34
C LEU A 263 -18.69 3.26 5.52
N VAL A 264 -17.70 3.91 6.14
CA VAL A 264 -16.78 4.83 5.45
C VAL A 264 -15.99 4.09 4.36
N GLN A 265 -15.44 2.92 4.66
CA GLN A 265 -14.70 2.14 3.66
C GLN A 265 -15.61 1.60 2.55
N THR A 266 -16.86 1.24 2.86
CA THR A 266 -17.86 0.86 1.86
C THR A 266 -18.19 2.04 0.96
N MET A 267 -18.35 3.24 1.51
CA MET A 267 -18.55 4.45 0.73
C MET A 267 -17.39 4.73 -0.21
N ASP A 268 -16.14 4.65 0.28
CA ASP A 268 -14.95 4.76 -0.57
C ASP A 268 -14.99 3.73 -1.71
N CYS A 269 -15.33 2.48 -1.39
CA CYS A 269 -15.44 1.42 -2.39
C CYS A 269 -16.52 1.71 -3.44
N ILE A 270 -17.70 2.19 -3.04
CA ILE A 270 -18.79 2.57 -3.95
C ILE A 270 -18.38 3.71 -4.87
N LEU A 271 -17.65 4.70 -4.37
CA LEU A 271 -17.14 5.81 -5.18
C LEU A 271 -16.15 5.30 -6.24
N GLU A 272 -15.26 4.37 -5.88
CA GLU A 272 -14.32 3.77 -6.84
C GLU A 272 -15.00 2.86 -7.88
N ILE A 273 -16.04 2.11 -7.47
CA ILE A 273 -16.90 1.38 -8.41
C ILE A 273 -17.60 2.36 -9.34
N GLY A 274 -18.07 3.50 -8.86
CA GLY A 274 -18.64 4.57 -9.68
C GLY A 274 -17.65 5.13 -10.70
N TYR A 275 -16.40 5.37 -10.29
CA TYR A 275 -15.35 5.90 -11.17
C TYR A 275 -14.93 4.89 -12.26
N SER A 276 -14.73 3.63 -11.89
CA SER A 276 -14.14 2.61 -12.78
C SER A 276 -15.18 1.72 -13.48
N GLY A 277 -16.41 1.66 -12.97
CA GLY A 277 -17.41 0.70 -13.35
C GLY A 277 -18.07 0.96 -14.71
N ARG A 278 -18.34 -0.12 -15.42
CA ARG A 278 -19.15 -0.08 -16.65
C ARG A 278 -20.64 -0.01 -16.33
N LYS A 279 -21.44 0.19 -17.38
CA LYS A 279 -22.88 0.41 -17.30
C LYS A 279 -23.58 -0.62 -16.40
N GLU A 280 -23.24 -1.89 -16.54
CA GLU A 280 -23.83 -3.02 -15.83
C GLU A 280 -23.63 -2.91 -14.32
N ALA A 281 -22.41 -2.55 -13.88
CA ALA A 281 -22.10 -2.34 -12.47
C ALA A 281 -22.89 -1.16 -11.88
N ILE A 282 -23.02 -0.05 -12.63
CA ILE A 282 -23.79 1.11 -12.17
C ILE A 282 -25.29 0.77 -12.10
N GLU A 283 -25.83 0.03 -13.07
CA GLU A 283 -27.21 -0.45 -13.03
C GLU A 283 -27.48 -1.36 -11.84
N ALA A 284 -26.55 -2.27 -11.53
CA ALA A 284 -26.64 -3.12 -10.35
C ALA A 284 -26.67 -2.28 -9.06
N MET A 285 -25.83 -1.24 -8.96
CA MET A 285 -25.82 -0.36 -7.79
C MET A 285 -27.15 0.39 -7.61
N LEU A 286 -27.67 0.92 -8.71
CA LEU A 286 -28.93 1.65 -8.71
C LEU A 286 -30.14 0.75 -8.42
N ARG A 287 -30.10 -0.51 -8.89
CA ARG A 287 -31.15 -1.52 -8.63
C ARG A 287 -31.22 -1.91 -7.16
N GLU A 288 -30.07 -2.00 -6.48
CA GLU A 288 -30.02 -2.25 -5.02
C GLU A 288 -30.46 -1.02 -4.20
N GLY A 289 -30.83 0.08 -4.85
CA GLY A 289 -31.34 1.27 -4.16
C GLY A 289 -30.25 2.12 -3.53
N LEU A 290 -29.03 2.13 -4.09
CA LEU A 290 -27.91 2.93 -3.61
C LEU A 290 -28.30 4.38 -3.30
N ILE A 291 -29.00 5.04 -4.22
CA ILE A 291 -29.35 6.48 -4.07
C ILE A 291 -30.21 6.72 -2.83
N LYS A 292 -31.15 5.82 -2.52
CA LYS A 292 -31.97 5.93 -1.31
C LYS A 292 -31.09 5.87 -0.06
N LYS A 293 -30.17 4.89 0.00
CA LYS A 293 -29.24 4.73 1.12
C LYS A 293 -28.32 5.95 1.28
N LEU A 294 -27.84 6.52 0.17
CA LEU A 294 -27.01 7.74 0.22
C LEU A 294 -27.79 8.96 0.73
N VAL A 295 -29.03 9.14 0.30
CA VAL A 295 -29.90 10.21 0.82
C VAL A 295 -30.13 10.02 2.33
N ASP A 296 -30.40 8.79 2.78
CA ASP A 296 -30.57 8.49 4.20
C ASP A 296 -29.29 8.75 5.02
N LEU A 297 -28.11 8.41 4.47
CA LEU A 297 -26.81 8.70 5.10
C LEU A 297 -26.50 10.20 5.13
N GLN A 298 -26.80 10.93 4.06
CA GLN A 298 -26.62 12.38 4.00
C GLN A 298 -27.53 13.10 5.01
N ARG A 299 -28.70 12.55 5.32
CA ARG A 299 -29.61 13.06 6.37
C ARG A 299 -29.12 12.76 7.80
N SER A 300 -28.24 11.78 7.98
CA SER A 300 -27.79 11.35 9.31
C SER A 300 -26.90 12.39 9.99
N GLU A 301 -26.63 12.21 11.30
CA GLU A 301 -25.73 13.08 12.07
C GLU A 301 -24.30 13.13 11.51
N LEU A 302 -23.87 12.08 10.80
CA LEU A 302 -22.56 11.97 10.16
C LEU A 302 -22.60 12.41 8.68
N GLY A 303 -23.76 12.88 8.23
CA GLY A 303 -24.02 13.43 6.91
C GLY A 303 -23.95 14.96 6.90
N GLY A 304 -24.83 15.59 6.15
CA GLY A 304 -24.90 17.04 5.97
C GLY A 304 -24.63 17.49 4.54
N ASP A 305 -24.82 18.78 4.32
CA ASP A 305 -24.67 19.41 3.02
C ASP A 305 -23.43 20.31 3.02
N LEU A 306 -22.80 20.51 1.85
CA LEU A 306 -21.64 21.39 1.73
C LEU A 306 -21.97 22.86 2.04
N ILE A 307 -23.25 23.22 2.07
CA ILE A 307 -23.72 24.55 2.49
C ILE A 307 -23.47 24.77 3.99
N ASP A 308 -23.60 23.73 4.82
CA ASP A 308 -23.34 23.83 6.27
C ASP A 308 -21.85 23.96 6.59
N MET A 309 -20.95 23.56 5.67
CA MET A 309 -19.52 23.87 5.75
C MET A 309 -19.29 25.39 5.84
N GLY A 310 -20.05 26.18 5.06
CA GLY A 310 -19.97 27.65 5.09
C GLY A 310 -20.47 28.27 6.40
N ARG A 311 -21.38 27.59 7.11
CA ARG A 311 -21.82 28.02 8.46
C ARG A 311 -20.83 27.60 9.55
N PHE A 312 -20.08 26.52 9.33
CA PHE A 312 -18.91 26.15 10.12
C PHE A 312 -17.80 27.20 9.98
N ASP A 313 -17.64 27.76 8.78
CA ASP A 313 -16.67 28.82 8.48
C ASP A 313 -16.94 30.11 9.27
N GLU A 314 -18.18 30.55 9.41
CA GLU A 314 -18.54 31.81 10.10
C GLU A 314 -18.20 31.83 11.60
N LYS A 315 -18.11 30.66 12.25
CA LYS A 315 -17.78 30.56 13.68
C LYS A 315 -16.28 30.63 13.99
N GLU A 316 -15.40 30.38 13.00
CA GLU A 316 -13.93 30.34 13.20
C GLU A 316 -13.18 31.57 12.65
N THR A 317 -13.78 32.39 11.78
CA THR A 317 -13.05 33.49 11.11
C THR A 317 -13.34 34.87 11.69
N ASN A 318 -12.47 35.34 12.58
CA ASN A 318 -12.39 36.75 13.00
C ASN A 318 -10.98 37.36 12.75
N LYS A 319 -10.25 36.93 11.71
CA LYS A 319 -8.98 37.57 11.31
C LYS A 319 -8.76 37.59 9.80
N GLU A 320 -8.47 38.78 9.28
CA GLU A 320 -8.07 39.05 7.90
C GLU A 320 -6.70 38.43 7.60
N ASP A 321 -6.60 37.62 6.55
CA ASP A 321 -5.35 36.99 6.11
C ASP A 321 -5.25 36.95 4.58
N SER A 322 -4.03 36.89 4.07
CA SER A 322 -3.69 36.95 2.64
C SER A 322 -4.14 35.73 1.81
N ASN A 323 -4.31 35.90 0.50
CA ASN A 323 -4.95 34.94 -0.42
C ASN A 323 -4.29 33.55 -0.50
N GLN A 324 -2.98 33.43 -0.29
CA GLN A 324 -2.26 32.16 -0.40
C GLN A 324 -2.45 31.28 0.86
N ARG A 325 -2.48 31.91 2.04
CA ARG A 325 -2.82 31.24 3.32
C ARG A 325 -4.30 30.84 3.40
N LYS A 326 -5.19 31.52 2.67
CA LYS A 326 -6.62 31.17 2.61
C LYS A 326 -6.86 29.82 1.93
N LYS A 327 -6.10 29.47 0.90
CA LYS A 327 -6.29 28.20 0.16
C LYS A 327 -5.88 26.98 1.01
N GLU A 328 -4.69 27.01 1.60
CA GLU A 328 -4.21 25.95 2.49
C GLU A 328 -5.09 25.80 3.74
N LYS A 329 -5.56 26.91 4.33
CA LYS A 329 -6.52 26.88 5.44
C LYS A 329 -7.86 26.28 5.02
N ARG A 330 -8.36 26.60 3.82
CA ARG A 330 -9.62 26.06 3.29
C ARG A 330 -9.54 24.55 3.07
N GLU A 331 -8.46 24.06 2.46
CA GLU A 331 -8.22 22.63 2.29
C GLU A 331 -8.08 21.88 3.63
N SER A 332 -7.42 22.49 4.62
CA SER A 332 -7.31 21.93 5.98
C SER A 332 -8.65 21.88 6.72
N ARG A 333 -9.54 22.85 6.47
CA ARG A 333 -10.88 22.92 7.09
C ARG A 333 -11.86 21.96 6.45
N GLU A 334 -11.87 21.89 5.13
CA GLU A 334 -12.66 20.92 4.37
C GLU A 334 -12.31 19.49 4.80
N LYS A 335 -11.03 19.19 4.97
CA LYS A 335 -10.59 17.89 5.53
C LYS A 335 -11.18 17.63 6.92
N ARG A 336 -11.10 18.58 7.85
CA ARG A 336 -11.69 18.43 9.21
C ARG A 336 -13.21 18.29 9.20
N PHE A 337 -13.90 19.00 8.31
CA PHE A 337 -15.34 18.85 8.15
C PHE A 337 -15.71 17.47 7.61
N LEU A 338 -14.99 16.97 6.61
CA LEU A 338 -15.20 15.63 6.06
C LEU A 338 -14.78 14.50 7.02
N GLU A 339 -13.81 14.74 7.90
CA GLU A 339 -13.47 13.81 8.99
C GLU A 339 -14.60 13.70 10.03
N SER A 340 -15.34 14.78 10.28
CA SER A 340 -16.49 14.79 11.19
C SER A 340 -17.80 14.38 10.52
N HIS A 341 -17.93 14.61 9.21
CA HIS A 341 -19.11 14.35 8.40
C HIS A 341 -18.73 13.55 7.14
N PRO A 342 -18.34 12.27 7.28
CA PRO A 342 -17.85 11.47 6.16
C PRO A 342 -18.87 11.31 5.03
N PHE A 343 -20.17 11.37 5.35
CA PHE A 343 -21.26 11.20 4.38
C PHE A 343 -21.80 12.52 3.83
N ALA A 344 -21.17 13.65 4.15
CA ALA A 344 -21.59 14.94 3.63
C ALA A 344 -21.57 14.95 2.10
N SER A 345 -22.68 15.36 1.50
CA SER A 345 -22.90 15.40 0.04
C SER A 345 -22.51 14.11 -0.69
N CYS A 346 -22.71 12.95 -0.05
CA CYS A 346 -22.29 11.67 -0.62
C CYS A 346 -23.02 11.32 -1.93
N VAL A 347 -24.27 11.79 -2.11
CA VAL A 347 -25.00 11.66 -3.39
C VAL A 347 -24.29 12.44 -4.50
N ALA A 348 -23.89 13.68 -4.21
CA ALA A 348 -23.17 14.52 -5.17
C ALA A 348 -21.78 13.96 -5.46
N LYS A 349 -21.04 13.50 -4.43
CA LYS A 349 -19.73 12.82 -4.61
C LYS A 349 -19.86 11.62 -5.54
N PHE A 350 -20.87 10.78 -5.36
CA PHE A 350 -21.11 9.64 -6.24
C PHE A 350 -21.43 10.09 -7.68
N ALA A 351 -22.30 11.07 -7.86
CA ALA A 351 -22.62 11.61 -9.18
C ALA A 351 -21.39 12.20 -9.89
N VAL A 352 -20.51 12.89 -9.15
CA VAL A 352 -19.24 13.40 -9.66
C VAL A 352 -18.34 12.26 -10.14
N GLN A 353 -18.19 11.18 -9.36
CA GLN A 353 -17.38 10.03 -9.79
C GLN A 353 -17.89 9.41 -11.09
N LEU A 354 -19.21 9.33 -11.30
CA LEU A 354 -19.75 8.86 -12.58
C LEU A 354 -19.43 9.81 -13.74
N GLU A 355 -19.44 11.13 -13.50
CA GLU A 355 -19.19 12.14 -14.52
C GLU A 355 -17.71 12.20 -14.92
N VAL A 356 -16.78 12.16 -13.95
CA VAL A 356 -15.33 12.21 -14.20
C VAL A 356 -14.72 10.83 -14.47
N GLY A 357 -15.44 9.76 -14.13
CA GLY A 357 -14.99 8.38 -14.23
C GLY A 357 -14.70 7.89 -15.64
N GLU A 358 -13.94 6.80 -15.72
CA GLU A 358 -13.41 6.22 -16.96
C GLU A 358 -14.33 5.13 -17.54
N GLY A 359 -15.22 4.53 -16.74
CA GLY A 359 -15.98 3.34 -17.12
C GLY A 359 -17.20 3.57 -18.02
N LEU A 360 -17.74 4.79 -18.05
CA LEU A 360 -18.99 5.12 -18.76
C LEU A 360 -18.79 5.98 -20.00
N ARG A 361 -19.60 5.77 -21.03
CA ARG A 361 -19.67 6.68 -22.20
C ARG A 361 -20.44 7.94 -21.84
N GLN A 362 -20.18 9.04 -22.55
CA GLN A 362 -20.87 10.33 -22.33
C GLN A 362 -22.40 10.25 -22.34
N ARG A 363 -22.99 9.41 -23.22
CA ARG A 363 -24.44 9.18 -23.24
C ARG A 363 -24.95 8.48 -21.98
N GLU A 364 -24.16 7.54 -21.43
CA GLU A 364 -24.51 6.76 -20.24
C GLU A 364 -24.38 7.65 -18.99
N LYS A 365 -23.33 8.47 -18.91
CA LYS A 365 -23.17 9.49 -17.85
C LYS A 365 -24.40 10.39 -17.74
N ARG A 366 -24.85 10.95 -18.87
CA ARG A 366 -26.07 11.78 -18.93
C ARG A 366 -27.32 11.03 -18.51
N ALA A 367 -27.49 9.78 -18.95
CA ALA A 367 -28.65 8.97 -18.61
C ALA A 367 -28.69 8.64 -17.11
N PHE A 368 -27.57 8.19 -16.54
CA PHE A 368 -27.48 7.91 -15.11
C PHE A 368 -27.64 9.17 -14.26
N LYS A 369 -27.13 10.33 -14.70
CA LYS A 369 -27.36 11.60 -14.01
C LYS A 369 -28.86 11.90 -13.88
N GLN A 370 -29.64 11.77 -14.96
CA GLN A 370 -31.09 11.96 -14.92
C GLN A 370 -31.78 10.96 -13.98
N GLU A 371 -31.37 9.70 -14.04
CA GLU A 371 -31.92 8.65 -13.21
C GLU A 371 -31.60 8.85 -11.71
N ILE A 372 -30.40 9.34 -11.39
CA ILE A 372 -30.04 9.73 -10.01
C ILE A 372 -30.94 10.86 -9.53
N LEU A 373 -31.10 11.92 -10.32
CA LEU A 373 -31.96 13.06 -9.95
C LEU A 373 -33.41 12.62 -9.70
N LYS A 374 -33.92 11.68 -10.49
CA LYS A 374 -35.23 11.08 -10.28
C LYS A 374 -35.29 10.34 -8.94
N ARG A 375 -34.35 9.43 -8.67
CA ARG A 375 -34.31 8.66 -7.42
C ARG A 375 -34.09 9.52 -6.17
N VAL A 376 -33.34 10.62 -6.28
CA VAL A 376 -33.19 11.58 -5.17
C VAL A 376 -34.53 12.16 -4.78
N ARG A 377 -35.35 12.59 -5.76
CA ARG A 377 -36.69 13.13 -5.49
C ARG A 377 -37.61 12.08 -4.86
N GLU A 378 -37.50 10.82 -5.27
CA GLU A 378 -38.28 9.71 -4.70
C GLU A 378 -37.86 9.34 -3.28
N ALA A 379 -36.57 9.49 -2.94
CA ALA A 379 -36.02 9.13 -1.64
C ALA A 379 -36.05 10.27 -0.60
N SER A 380 -36.20 11.51 -1.05
CA SER A 380 -36.24 12.68 -0.17
C SER A 380 -37.55 12.76 0.60
N VAL A 381 -37.50 13.20 1.86
CA VAL A 381 -38.68 13.38 2.72
C VAL A 381 -39.38 14.72 2.49
N SER A 382 -38.73 15.67 1.82
CA SER A 382 -39.30 16.98 1.50
C SER A 382 -38.76 17.55 0.19
N ASP A 383 -39.53 18.44 -0.43
CA ASP A 383 -39.10 19.16 -1.64
C ASP A 383 -37.86 20.03 -1.40
N ALA A 384 -37.68 20.55 -0.18
CA ALA A 384 -36.52 21.33 0.20
C ALA A 384 -35.23 20.48 0.22
N GLU A 385 -35.29 19.29 0.84
CA GLU A 385 -34.17 18.34 0.84
C GLU A 385 -33.84 17.90 -0.59
N ALA A 386 -34.86 17.53 -1.37
CA ALA A 386 -34.68 17.15 -2.76
C ALA A 386 -34.02 18.27 -3.57
N ALA A 387 -34.45 19.52 -3.39
CA ALA A 387 -33.89 20.67 -4.09
C ALA A 387 -32.41 20.91 -3.73
N THR A 388 -32.04 20.78 -2.45
CA THR A 388 -30.65 20.95 -2.02
C THR A 388 -29.75 19.88 -2.64
N ILE A 389 -30.11 18.60 -2.50
CA ILE A 389 -29.30 17.49 -3.05
C ILE A 389 -29.22 17.58 -4.58
N VAL A 390 -30.34 17.90 -5.26
CA VAL A 390 -30.36 18.11 -6.71
C VAL A 390 -29.42 19.25 -7.13
N ALA A 391 -29.42 20.36 -6.38
CA ALA A 391 -28.51 21.46 -6.65
C ALA A 391 -27.06 20.99 -6.51
N GLU A 392 -26.69 20.31 -5.43
CA GLU A 392 -25.33 19.78 -5.24
C GLU A 392 -24.89 18.84 -6.38
N VAL A 393 -25.76 17.95 -6.84
CA VAL A 393 -25.49 17.05 -7.97
C VAL A 393 -25.31 17.83 -9.29
N LEU A 394 -26.11 18.86 -9.54
CA LEU A 394 -26.01 19.66 -10.75
C LEU A 394 -24.75 20.53 -10.76
N TRP A 395 -24.45 21.20 -9.64
CA TRP A 395 -23.30 22.09 -9.50
C TRP A 395 -21.98 21.33 -9.35
N GLY A 396 -21.94 20.26 -8.55
CA GLY A 396 -20.73 19.46 -8.33
C GLY A 396 -20.27 18.72 -9.59
N SER A 397 -21.20 18.35 -10.48
CA SER A 397 -20.91 17.67 -11.75
C SER A 397 -20.99 18.60 -12.96
N SER A 398 -20.73 19.91 -12.78
CA SER A 398 -20.57 20.87 -13.88
C SER A 398 -19.07 20.98 -14.25
N PRO A 399 -18.70 20.98 -15.55
CA PRO A 399 -17.30 21.01 -15.99
C PRO A 399 -16.49 22.24 -15.54
#